data_AF-A0AA36NE79-F1
#
_entry.id   AF-A0AA36NE79-F1
#
_cell.length_a   1.000
_cell.length_b   1.000
_cell.length_c   1.000
_cell.angle_alpha   90.00
_cell.angle_beta   90.00
_cell.angle_gamma   90.00
#
_symmetry.space_group_name_H-M   'P 1'
#
loop_
_entity.id
_entity.type
_entity.pdbx_description
1 polymer ?
#
loop_
_entity_poly.entity_id
_entity_poly.type
_entity_poly.pdbx_seq_one_letter_code
_entity_poly.pdbx_strand_id
1 'polypeptide(L)'
;MAAPPATPVSASLTSPSGEVHTLQVLPSNTVSHMKSLLGGRLGQSYDDVDIMIFQGPTELQDDCLLQNLGLDLSMAALNFVVVPGRRLRVLRSQMKSGWLDIDVAQHALGVALGIFPDASVMNDYKGVFWTDNSLGNFLAAGLKRLAGDDGLLDHRDEPDLQFCIRERDGETCIPLLEALGESPGTWSLKLSELMGTLRT
;
A
#
# COMPACT_ATOMS: atom_id res chain seq x y z
N MET A 1 -38.44 -21.08 -8.09
CA MET A 1 -37.37 -22.01 -8.52
C MET A 1 -36.05 -21.37 -8.14
N ALA A 2 -35.23 -22.01 -7.31
CA ALA A 2 -33.87 -21.53 -7.04
C ALA A 2 -32.99 -21.78 -8.27
N ALA A 3 -32.17 -20.80 -8.65
CA ALA A 3 -31.16 -21.00 -9.69
C ALA A 3 -30.15 -22.06 -9.23
N PRO A 4 -29.66 -22.93 -10.13
CA PRO A 4 -28.63 -23.90 -9.77
C PRO A 4 -27.37 -23.18 -9.24
N PRO A 5 -26.66 -23.76 -8.26
CA PRO A 5 -25.45 -23.15 -7.72
C PRO A 5 -24.39 -23.07 -8.82
N ALA A 6 -23.75 -21.89 -8.94
CA ALA A 6 -22.68 -21.67 -9.90
C ALA A 6 -21.49 -22.60 -9.59
N THR A 7 -20.93 -23.23 -10.62
CA THR A 7 -19.78 -24.13 -10.49
C THR A 7 -18.48 -23.30 -10.41
N PRO A 8 -17.59 -23.59 -9.45
CA PRO A 8 -16.26 -22.97 -9.40
C PRO A 8 -15.43 -23.27 -10.66
N VAL A 9 -14.63 -22.28 -11.07
CA VAL A 9 -13.71 -22.35 -12.21
C VAL A 9 -12.30 -22.06 -11.71
N SER A 10 -11.32 -22.80 -12.23
CA SER A 10 -9.90 -22.55 -11.99
C SER A 10 -9.41 -21.41 -12.87
N ALA A 11 -8.94 -20.31 -12.29
CA ALA A 11 -8.28 -19.21 -13.00
C ALA A 11 -6.76 -19.27 -12.75
N SER A 12 -5.96 -19.18 -13.82
CA SER A 12 -4.49 -19.17 -13.73
C SER A 12 -3.95 -17.77 -13.93
N LEU A 13 -3.15 -17.29 -12.97
CA LEU A 13 -2.51 -15.98 -12.99
C LEU A 13 -1.00 -16.14 -12.98
N THR A 14 -0.32 -15.49 -13.92
CA THR A 14 1.14 -15.53 -14.07
C THR A 14 1.77 -14.25 -13.55
N SER A 15 2.78 -14.39 -12.70
CA SER A 15 3.58 -13.27 -12.19
C SER A 15 4.64 -12.83 -13.21
N PRO A 16 5.30 -11.67 -13.03
CA PRO A 16 6.39 -11.23 -13.91
C PRO A 16 7.62 -12.15 -13.88
N SER A 17 7.80 -12.92 -12.81
CA SER A 17 8.86 -13.93 -12.70
C SER A 17 8.51 -15.24 -13.41
N GLY A 18 7.31 -15.37 -13.96
CA GLY A 18 6.81 -16.58 -14.63
C GLY A 18 6.18 -17.60 -13.68
N GLU A 19 6.02 -17.28 -12.39
CA GLU A 19 5.31 -18.13 -11.43
C GLU A 19 3.81 -18.13 -11.74
N VAL A 20 3.18 -19.30 -11.66
CA VAL A 20 1.76 -19.47 -11.96
C VAL A 20 0.99 -19.79 -10.68
N HIS A 21 -0.03 -18.98 -10.39
CA HIS A 21 -0.94 -19.16 -9.26
C HIS A 21 -2.34 -19.53 -9.79
N THR A 22 -2.87 -20.68 -9.35
CA THR A 22 -4.22 -21.12 -9.72
C THR A 22 -5.21 -20.86 -8.60
N LEU A 23 -6.25 -20.07 -8.86
CA LEU A 23 -7.30 -19.71 -7.90
C LEU A 23 -8.63 -20.39 -8.27
N GLN A 24 -9.42 -20.76 -7.26
CA GLN A 24 -10.80 -21.22 -7.46
C GLN A 24 -11.74 -20.02 -7.30
N VAL A 25 -12.46 -19.68 -8.36
CA VAL A 25 -13.36 -18.51 -8.40
C VAL A 25 -14.72 -18.90 -8.98
N LEU A 26 -15.77 -18.22 -8.56
CA LEU A 26 -17.08 -18.31 -9.18
C LEU A 26 -17.19 -17.27 -10.31
N PRO A 27 -17.93 -17.56 -11.40
CA PRO A 27 -18.18 -16.57 -12.45
C PRO A 27 -18.84 -15.28 -11.94
N SER A 28 -19.61 -15.38 -10.85
CA SER A 28 -20.23 -14.25 -10.16
C SER A 28 -19.30 -13.47 -9.23
N ASN A 29 -18.05 -13.90 -9.05
CA ASN A 29 -17.06 -13.11 -8.33
C ASN A 29 -16.61 -11.89 -9.14
N THR A 30 -16.09 -10.90 -8.45
CA THR A 30 -15.46 -9.71 -9.02
C THR A 30 -13.95 -9.89 -9.16
N VAL A 31 -13.31 -9.02 -9.94
CA VAL A 31 -11.84 -8.91 -9.98
C VAL A 31 -11.28 -8.57 -8.59
N SER A 32 -11.95 -7.70 -7.83
CA SER A 32 -11.55 -7.40 -6.45
C SER A 32 -11.51 -8.65 -5.56
N HIS A 33 -12.48 -9.55 -5.70
CA HIS A 33 -12.47 -10.82 -4.97
C HIS A 33 -11.28 -11.71 -5.39
N MET A 34 -10.96 -11.76 -6.68
CA MET A 34 -9.82 -12.51 -7.20
C MET A 34 -8.48 -11.94 -6.69
N LYS A 35 -8.33 -10.61 -6.67
CA LYS A 35 -7.19 -9.93 -6.04
C LYS A 35 -7.07 -10.31 -4.56
N SER A 36 -8.19 -10.50 -3.86
CA SER A 36 -8.20 -10.80 -2.41
C SER A 36 -7.72 -12.21 -2.14
N LEU A 37 -8.18 -13.17 -2.94
CA LEU A 37 -7.72 -14.55 -2.90
C LEU A 37 -6.22 -14.63 -3.22
N LEU A 38 -5.75 -13.87 -4.21
CA LEU A 38 -4.34 -13.83 -4.56
C LEU A 38 -3.50 -13.19 -3.45
N GLY A 39 -3.94 -12.05 -2.90
CA GLY A 39 -3.28 -11.38 -1.77
C GLY A 39 -3.17 -12.28 -0.55
N GLY A 40 -4.25 -12.98 -0.18
CA GLY A 40 -4.24 -13.96 0.90
C GLY A 40 -3.25 -15.11 0.67
N ARG A 41 -3.04 -15.53 -0.57
CA ARG A 41 -2.06 -16.56 -0.94
C ARG A 41 -0.62 -16.05 -0.91
N LEU A 42 -0.41 -14.79 -1.27
CA LEU A 42 0.88 -14.11 -1.21
C LEU A 42 1.23 -13.63 0.21
N GLY A 43 0.30 -13.75 1.17
CA GLY A 43 0.48 -13.23 2.54
C GLY A 43 0.47 -11.70 2.60
N GLN A 44 -0.20 -11.05 1.64
CA GLN A 44 -0.14 -9.62 1.40
C GLN A 44 -1.46 -8.90 1.77
N SER A 45 -1.34 -7.70 2.33
CA SER A 45 -2.47 -6.82 2.68
C SER A 45 -2.69 -5.74 1.61
N TYR A 46 -3.94 -5.43 1.31
CA TYR A 46 -4.34 -4.41 0.32
C TYR A 46 -3.86 -2.99 0.61
N ASP A 47 -3.68 -2.64 1.88
CA ASP A 47 -3.18 -1.31 2.23
C ASP A 47 -1.70 -1.14 1.85
N ASP A 48 -0.99 -2.27 1.80
CA ASP A 48 0.45 -2.36 1.74
C ASP A 48 0.93 -2.68 0.31
N VAL A 49 0.15 -3.46 -0.43
CA VAL A 49 0.33 -3.72 -1.85
C VAL A 49 -1.02 -3.69 -2.57
N ASP A 50 -1.00 -3.24 -3.82
CA ASP A 50 -2.14 -3.37 -4.71
C ASP A 50 -1.79 -4.41 -5.77
N ILE A 51 -2.76 -5.25 -6.13
CA ILE A 51 -2.55 -6.29 -7.13
C ILE A 51 -3.30 -5.84 -8.37
N MET A 52 -2.59 -5.60 -9.46
CA MET A 52 -3.19 -5.29 -10.74
C MET A 52 -3.23 -6.55 -11.59
N ILE A 53 -4.40 -6.88 -12.14
CA ILE A 53 -4.62 -8.08 -12.96
C ILE A 53 -4.85 -7.62 -14.40
N PHE A 54 -4.18 -8.28 -15.35
CA PHE A 54 -4.18 -7.94 -16.75
C PHE A 54 -4.65 -9.10 -17.62
N GLN A 55 -5.42 -8.76 -18.65
CA GLN A 55 -5.70 -9.63 -19.79
C GLN A 55 -4.98 -9.04 -21.01
N GLY A 56 -3.85 -9.64 -21.38
CA GLY A 56 -2.95 -9.03 -22.37
C GLY A 56 -2.53 -7.62 -21.90
N PRO A 57 -2.74 -6.55 -22.70
CA PRO A 57 -2.37 -5.19 -22.31
C PRO A 57 -3.41 -4.47 -21.44
N THR A 58 -4.58 -5.09 -21.19
CA THR A 58 -5.72 -4.41 -20.55
C THR A 58 -5.78 -4.75 -19.06
N GLU A 59 -5.80 -3.73 -18.21
CA GLU A 59 -6.05 -3.89 -16.77
C GLU A 59 -7.54 -4.19 -16.51
N LEU A 60 -7.78 -5.19 -15.67
CA LEU A 60 -9.12 -5.56 -15.23
C LEU A 60 -9.54 -4.70 -14.02
N GLN A 61 -10.71 -4.07 -14.13
CA GLN A 61 -11.27 -3.19 -13.10
C GLN A 61 -11.89 -3.99 -11.95
N ASP A 62 -11.76 -3.48 -10.73
CA ASP A 62 -12.15 -4.16 -9.48
C ASP A 62 -13.61 -4.62 -9.43
N ASP A 63 -14.52 -3.78 -9.91
CA ASP A 63 -15.96 -4.04 -9.87
C ASP A 63 -16.45 -4.92 -11.03
N CYS A 64 -15.55 -5.32 -11.94
CA CYS A 64 -15.91 -6.17 -13.06
C CYS A 64 -16.19 -7.60 -12.59
N LEU A 65 -17.36 -8.13 -12.93
CA LEU A 65 -17.67 -9.55 -12.72
C LEU A 65 -16.87 -10.42 -13.69
N LEU A 66 -16.34 -11.54 -13.20
CA LEU A 66 -15.51 -12.44 -14.01
C LEU A 66 -16.27 -13.01 -15.21
N GLN A 67 -17.57 -13.30 -15.06
CA GLN A 67 -18.43 -13.74 -16.17
C GLN A 67 -18.58 -12.69 -17.29
N ASN A 68 -18.40 -11.40 -16.97
CA ASN A 68 -18.53 -10.31 -17.94
C ASN A 68 -17.25 -10.08 -18.75
N LEU A 69 -16.15 -10.74 -18.40
CA LEU A 69 -14.87 -10.62 -19.11
C LEU A 69 -14.91 -11.29 -20.50
N GLY A 70 -15.94 -12.09 -20.80
CA GLY A 70 -16.01 -12.85 -22.06
C GLY A 70 -14.88 -13.87 -22.22
N LEU A 71 -14.29 -14.29 -21.09
CA LEU A 71 -13.15 -15.20 -21.03
C LEU A 71 -13.59 -16.57 -20.55
N ASP A 72 -13.04 -17.61 -21.17
CA ASP A 72 -12.93 -18.90 -20.50
C ASP A 72 -11.77 -18.82 -19.51
N LEU A 73 -12.08 -18.56 -18.24
CA LEU A 73 -11.08 -18.41 -17.16
C LEU A 73 -10.19 -19.66 -17.01
N SER A 74 -10.64 -20.83 -17.45
CA SER A 74 -9.85 -22.06 -17.40
C SER A 74 -8.73 -22.10 -18.43
N MET A 75 -8.85 -21.32 -19.50
CA MET A 75 -7.87 -21.20 -20.59
C MET A 75 -7.25 -19.81 -20.71
N ALA A 76 -7.80 -18.81 -20.02
CA ALA A 76 -7.32 -17.44 -20.07
C ALA A 76 -5.95 -17.30 -19.41
N ALA A 77 -4.99 -16.75 -20.15
CA ALA A 77 -3.72 -16.30 -19.59
C ALA A 77 -3.90 -14.92 -18.96
N LEU A 78 -4.15 -14.90 -17.65
CA LEU A 78 -4.14 -13.67 -16.87
C LEU A 78 -2.74 -13.42 -16.34
N ASN A 79 -2.28 -12.18 -16.41
CA ASN A 79 -1.04 -11.77 -15.76
C ASN A 79 -1.39 -10.91 -14.55
N PHE A 80 -0.53 -10.86 -13.56
CA PHE A 80 -0.66 -9.90 -12.49
C PHE A 80 0.68 -9.26 -12.17
N VAL A 81 0.61 -8.07 -11.62
CA VAL A 81 1.75 -7.38 -11.03
C VAL A 81 1.34 -6.92 -9.64
N VAL A 82 2.28 -7.01 -8.71
CA VAL A 82 2.15 -6.42 -7.38
C VAL A 82 2.76 -5.03 -7.47
N VAL A 83 1.98 -4.01 -7.11
CA VAL A 83 2.43 -2.62 -7.06
C VAL A 83 2.36 -2.09 -5.64
N PRO A 84 3.04 -0.98 -5.32
CA PRO A 84 2.92 -0.32 -4.03
C PRO A 84 1.46 -0.08 -3.64
N GLY A 85 1.10 -0.45 -2.40
CA GLY A 85 -0.25 -0.25 -1.87
C GLY A 85 -0.61 1.23 -1.71
N ARG A 86 -1.84 1.50 -1.27
CA ARG A 86 -2.34 2.87 -1.09
C ARG A 86 -1.38 3.73 -0.28
N ARG A 87 -0.86 3.21 0.84
CA ARG A 87 0.00 3.98 1.76
C ARG A 87 1.26 4.48 1.07
N LEU A 88 1.97 3.59 0.37
CA LEU A 88 3.21 3.94 -0.31
C LEU A 88 2.96 4.86 -1.52
N ARG A 89 1.86 4.67 -2.26
CA ARG A 89 1.46 5.62 -3.34
C ARG A 89 1.17 7.01 -2.79
N VAL A 90 0.45 7.11 -1.67
CA VAL A 90 0.16 8.38 -1.01
C VAL A 90 1.46 9.05 -0.53
N LEU A 91 2.34 8.31 0.15
CA LEU A 91 3.63 8.84 0.60
C LEU A 91 4.44 9.40 -0.57
N ARG A 92 4.59 8.61 -1.65
CA ARG A 92 5.29 9.05 -2.86
C ARG A 92 4.66 10.29 -3.46
N SER A 93 3.33 10.37 -3.50
CA SER A 93 2.63 11.53 -4.02
C SER A 93 2.85 12.80 -3.19
N GLN A 94 2.88 12.67 -1.86
CA GLN A 94 3.13 13.77 -0.94
C GLN A 94 4.59 14.24 -0.99
N MET A 95 5.54 13.35 -1.36
CA MET A 95 6.97 13.63 -1.40
C MET A 95 7.55 13.86 -2.81
N LYS A 96 6.71 14.16 -3.81
CA LYS A 96 7.17 14.31 -5.22
C LYS A 96 8.14 15.47 -5.48
N SER A 97 8.20 16.46 -4.59
CA SER A 97 8.97 17.69 -4.82
C SER A 97 10.46 17.58 -4.47
N GLY A 98 10.99 16.36 -4.30
CA GLY A 98 12.38 16.12 -3.97
C GLY A 98 12.62 16.15 -2.45
N TRP A 99 13.68 16.81 -2.02
CA TRP A 99 14.05 16.92 -0.60
C TRP A 99 13.04 17.77 0.16
N LEU A 100 12.50 17.22 1.24
CA LEU A 100 11.54 17.84 2.13
C LEU A 100 12.10 17.95 3.54
N ASP A 101 11.84 19.09 4.19
CA ASP A 101 12.13 19.29 5.61
C ASP A 101 11.36 18.28 6.47
N ILE A 102 11.93 17.93 7.62
CA ILE A 102 11.45 16.85 8.49
C ILE A 102 9.96 16.95 8.83
N ASP A 103 9.45 18.15 9.10
CA ASP A 103 8.06 18.40 9.44
C ASP A 103 7.11 18.23 8.25
N VAL A 104 7.55 18.58 7.04
CA VAL A 104 6.80 18.28 5.81
C VAL A 104 6.81 16.77 5.53
N ALA A 105 7.96 16.11 5.73
CA ALA A 105 8.07 14.66 5.57
C ALA A 105 7.25 13.89 6.64
N GLN A 106 7.19 14.39 7.88
CA GLN A 106 6.37 13.80 8.95
C GLN A 106 4.89 13.92 8.63
N HIS A 107 4.45 15.08 8.10
CA HIS A 107 3.08 15.25 7.63
C HIS A 107 2.75 14.30 6.48
N ALA A 108 3.63 14.21 5.47
CA ALA A 108 3.47 13.27 4.35
C ALA A 108 3.33 11.81 4.82
N LEU A 109 4.18 11.39 5.77
CA LEU A 109 4.10 10.07 6.38
C LEU A 109 2.80 9.88 7.18
N GLY A 110 2.37 10.88 7.94
CA GLY A 110 1.11 10.84 8.68
C GLY A 110 -0.11 10.71 7.78
N VAL A 111 -0.14 11.41 6.63
CA VAL A 111 -1.19 11.26 5.61
C VAL A 111 -1.17 9.86 5.00
N ALA A 112 0.01 9.37 4.62
CA ALA A 112 0.18 8.02 4.06
C ALA A 112 -0.31 6.92 5.01
N LEU A 113 -0.11 7.10 6.31
CA LEU A 113 -0.55 6.16 7.35
C LEU A 113 -2.02 6.34 7.76
N GLY A 114 -2.73 7.32 7.20
CA GLY A 114 -4.14 7.60 7.50
C GLY A 114 -4.35 8.31 8.86
N ILE A 115 -3.29 8.89 9.42
CA ILE A 115 -3.33 9.64 10.69
C ILE A 115 -3.91 11.04 10.44
N PHE A 116 -3.44 11.68 9.36
CA PHE A 116 -3.96 12.96 8.90
C PHE A 116 -4.86 12.76 7.68
N PRO A 117 -5.88 13.61 7.47
CA PRO A 117 -6.71 13.57 6.27
C PRO A 117 -5.88 13.81 5.01
N ASP A 118 -6.22 13.12 3.91
CA ASP A 118 -5.54 13.25 2.60
C ASP A 118 -5.47 14.70 2.09
N ALA A 119 -6.47 15.53 2.41
CA ALA A 119 -6.57 16.92 1.96
C ALA A 119 -5.98 17.94 2.95
N SER A 120 -5.39 17.51 4.05
CA SER A 120 -4.83 18.42 5.05
C SER A 120 -3.50 19.03 4.59
N VAL A 121 -3.16 20.19 5.16
CA VAL A 121 -1.86 20.83 4.94
C VAL A 121 -1.01 20.75 6.20
N MET A 122 0.31 20.68 6.05
CA MET A 122 1.26 20.53 7.17
C MET A 122 1.03 21.56 8.29
N ASN A 123 0.72 22.82 7.92
CA ASN A 123 0.52 23.91 8.87
C ASN A 123 -0.60 23.65 9.90
N ASP A 124 -1.60 22.83 9.57
CA ASP A 124 -2.70 22.49 10.48
C ASP A 124 -2.20 21.65 11.67
N TYR A 125 -1.08 20.93 11.48
CA TYR A 125 -0.49 20.01 12.46
C TYR A 125 0.89 20.44 12.94
N LYS A 126 1.31 21.66 12.63
CA LYS A 126 2.63 22.19 12.97
C LYS A 126 3.00 22.02 14.45
N GLY A 127 2.02 22.22 15.35
CA GLY A 127 2.22 22.01 16.79
C GLY A 127 2.60 20.58 17.17
N VAL A 128 2.20 19.58 16.37
CA VAL A 128 2.57 18.17 16.57
C VAL A 128 4.04 17.93 16.26
N PHE A 129 4.60 18.60 15.25
CA PHE A 129 5.97 18.36 14.81
C PHE A 129 7.00 19.19 15.58
N TRP A 130 6.60 20.36 16.07
CA TRP A 130 7.52 21.34 16.68
C TRP A 130 7.55 21.28 18.21
N THR A 131 6.81 20.37 18.82
CA THR A 131 6.81 20.15 20.28
C THR A 131 7.28 18.73 20.58
N ASP A 132 7.58 18.44 21.85
CA ASP A 132 7.89 17.08 22.32
C ASP A 132 6.62 16.22 22.37
N ASN A 133 5.99 16.05 21.20
CA ASN A 133 4.75 15.33 21.03
C ASN A 133 5.05 13.87 20.66
N SER A 134 4.39 12.92 21.33
CA SER A 134 4.56 11.49 21.10
C SER A 134 4.33 11.07 19.64
N LEU A 135 3.31 11.63 18.99
CA LEU A 135 3.01 11.37 17.58
C LEU A 135 4.07 11.98 16.65
N GLY A 136 4.49 13.22 16.90
CA GLY A 136 5.57 13.87 16.15
C GLY A 136 6.86 13.05 16.22
N ASN A 137 7.30 12.71 17.43
CA ASN A 137 8.48 11.88 17.67
C ASN A 137 8.38 10.50 17.00
N PHE A 138 7.20 9.88 17.04
CA PHE A 138 6.94 8.61 16.38
C PHE A 138 7.12 8.72 14.86
N LEU A 139 6.55 9.75 14.23
CA LEU A 139 6.68 9.99 12.79
C LEU A 139 8.14 10.28 12.39
N ALA A 140 8.86 11.07 13.18
CA ALA A 140 10.28 11.36 12.94
C ALA A 140 11.14 10.07 13.01
N ALA A 141 10.90 9.21 14.01
CA ALA A 141 11.55 7.92 14.10
C ALA A 141 11.17 6.98 12.95
N GLY A 142 9.92 7.06 12.47
CA GLY A 142 9.46 6.38 11.27
C GLY A 142 10.26 6.77 10.03
N LEU A 143 10.41 8.07 9.77
CA LEU A 143 11.23 8.57 8.65
C LEU A 143 12.66 8.08 8.70
N LYS A 144 13.30 8.10 9.89
CA LYS A 144 14.66 7.59 10.06
C LYS A 144 14.79 6.10 9.77
N ARG A 145 13.80 5.29 10.16
CA ARG A 145 13.74 3.86 9.80
C ARG A 145 13.60 3.67 8.30
N LEU A 146 12.71 4.44 7.68
CA LEU A 146 12.52 4.44 6.23
C LEU A 146 13.75 4.95 5.47
N ALA A 147 14.64 5.70 6.12
CA ALA A 147 15.88 6.18 5.52
C ALA A 147 17.10 5.26 5.78
N GLY A 148 16.89 4.07 6.36
CA GLY A 148 17.96 3.10 6.57
C GLY A 148 18.62 2.62 5.28
N ASP A 149 19.63 1.76 5.41
CA ASP A 149 20.45 1.27 4.29
C ASP A 149 19.58 0.65 3.17
N ASP A 150 18.58 -0.15 3.54
CA ASP A 150 17.62 -0.75 2.63
C ASP A 150 16.26 -0.03 2.59
N GLY A 151 16.21 1.19 3.10
CA GLY A 151 15.02 2.01 3.22
C GLY A 151 14.40 2.50 1.91
N LEU A 152 13.21 3.08 2.05
CA LEU A 152 12.42 3.73 0.98
C LEU A 152 12.78 5.21 0.78
N LEU A 153 13.49 5.81 1.73
CA LEU A 153 13.85 7.23 1.73
C LEU A 153 15.37 7.39 1.68
N ASP A 154 15.80 8.51 1.11
CA ASP A 154 17.12 9.07 1.39
C ASP A 154 17.00 10.15 2.47
N HIS A 155 18.09 10.34 3.21
CA HIS A 155 18.19 11.29 4.30
C HIS A 155 19.47 12.13 4.17
N ARG A 156 19.38 13.40 4.53
CA ARG A 156 20.54 14.28 4.71
C ARG A 156 20.31 15.24 5.88
N ASP A 157 21.41 15.63 6.52
CA ASP A 157 21.39 16.50 7.70
C ASP A 157 21.50 18.01 7.36
N GLU A 158 21.94 18.36 6.15
CA GLU A 158 22.14 19.76 5.72
C GLU A 158 21.30 20.10 4.47
N PRO A 159 20.75 21.34 4.35
CA PRO A 159 20.84 22.48 5.28
C PRO A 159 20.02 22.31 6.58
N ASP A 160 19.05 21.39 6.57
CA ASP A 160 18.24 20.95 7.70
C ASP A 160 18.00 19.43 7.55
N LEU A 161 17.41 18.79 8.57
CA LEU A 161 17.01 17.38 8.47
C LEU A 161 15.98 17.19 7.35
N GLN A 162 16.40 16.53 6.28
CA GLN A 162 15.62 16.41 5.05
C GLN A 162 15.52 14.97 4.55
N PHE A 163 14.39 14.68 3.90
CA PHE A 163 14.06 13.37 3.36
C PHE A 163 13.53 13.47 1.93
N CYS A 164 13.84 12.49 1.07
CA CYS A 164 13.18 12.32 -0.22
C CYS A 164 12.94 10.84 -0.50
N ILE A 165 12.05 10.54 -1.46
CA ILE A 165 11.83 9.16 -1.92
C ILE A 165 13.09 8.68 -2.63
N ARG A 166 13.57 7.49 -2.28
CA ARG A 166 14.63 6.81 -3.02
C ARG A 166 14.04 6.19 -4.29
N GLU A 167 14.53 6.61 -5.45
CA GLU A 167 14.19 5.96 -6.72
C GLU A 167 14.97 4.65 -6.81
N ARG A 168 14.28 3.51 -6.97
CA ARG A 168 14.90 2.21 -7.23
C ARG A 168 14.35 1.63 -8.52
N ASP A 169 15.25 1.27 -9.43
CA ASP A 169 14.92 0.50 -10.61
C ASP A 169 14.55 -0.94 -10.20
N GLY A 170 13.35 -1.40 -10.58
CA GLY A 170 12.89 -2.78 -10.33
C GLY A 170 12.20 -3.02 -8.98
N GLU A 171 11.52 -2.00 -8.46
CA GLU A 171 10.84 -1.90 -7.17
C GLU A 171 10.42 -3.23 -6.50
N THR A 172 11.21 -3.67 -5.53
CA THR A 172 10.71 -4.51 -4.44
C THR A 172 9.64 -3.70 -3.70
N CYS A 173 8.38 -4.12 -3.83
CA CYS A 173 7.25 -3.51 -3.14
C CYS A 173 7.25 -3.92 -1.67
N ILE A 174 8.19 -3.41 -0.88
CA ILE A 174 8.14 -3.59 0.57
C ILE A 174 6.96 -2.75 1.09
N PRO A 175 5.96 -3.37 1.76
CA PRO A 175 4.91 -2.67 2.49
C PRO A 175 5.43 -1.50 3.32
N LEU A 176 4.73 -0.36 3.34
CA LEU A 176 5.16 0.78 4.14
C LEU A 176 5.24 0.42 5.64
N LEU A 177 4.30 -0.37 6.16
CA LEU A 177 4.34 -0.80 7.55
C LEU A 177 5.51 -1.75 7.84
N GLU A 178 5.80 -2.68 6.92
CA GLU A 178 6.96 -3.56 7.06
C GLU A 178 8.27 -2.77 7.03
N ALA A 179 8.38 -1.78 6.15
CA ALA A 179 9.54 -0.86 6.11
C ALA A 179 9.68 -0.03 7.40
N LEU A 180 8.58 0.19 8.13
CA LEU A 180 8.60 0.81 9.46
C LEU A 180 8.92 -0.17 10.58
N GLY A 181 9.04 -1.48 10.28
CA GLY A 181 9.20 -2.56 11.26
C GLY A 181 7.92 -2.85 12.04
N GLU A 182 6.76 -2.45 11.53
CA GLU A 182 5.47 -2.59 12.19
C GLU A 182 4.64 -3.68 11.51
N SER A 183 3.97 -4.53 12.29
CA SER A 183 2.95 -5.43 11.76
C SER A 183 1.60 -4.70 11.68
N PRO A 184 0.70 -5.03 10.72
CA PRO A 184 -0.62 -4.40 10.63
C PRO A 184 -1.43 -4.48 11.93
N GLY A 185 -1.31 -5.56 12.69
CA GLY A 185 -1.99 -5.73 13.98
C GLY A 185 -1.42 -4.83 15.09
N THR A 186 -0.10 -4.68 15.15
CA THR A 186 0.59 -3.82 16.13
C THR A 186 0.31 -2.34 15.87
N TRP A 187 0.22 -1.96 14.59
CA TRP A 187 -0.02 -0.60 14.15
C TRP A 187 -1.31 0.01 14.73
N SER A 188 -2.42 -0.71 14.68
CA SER A 188 -3.73 -0.21 15.13
C SER A 188 -3.79 0.09 16.63
N LEU A 189 -3.18 -0.78 17.44
CA LEU A 189 -3.09 -0.58 18.89
C LEU A 189 -2.23 0.62 19.24
N LYS A 190 -1.04 0.70 18.63
CA LYS A 190 -0.10 1.81 18.82
C LYS A 190 -0.69 3.15 18.40
N LEU A 191 -1.43 3.18 17.29
CA LEU A 191 -2.10 4.39 16.83
C LEU A 191 -3.18 4.83 17.82
N SER A 192 -3.94 3.90 18.40
CA SER A 192 -4.96 4.21 19.40
C SER A 192 -4.36 4.85 20.66
N GLU A 193 -3.19 4.36 21.11
CA GLU A 193 -2.45 4.95 22.23
C GLU A 193 -1.93 6.37 21.90
N LEU A 194 -1.31 6.53 20.73
CA LEU A 194 -0.78 7.83 20.28
C LEU A 194 -1.90 8.87 20.12
N MET A 195 -3.02 8.49 19.51
CA MET A 195 -4.17 9.39 19.31
C MET A 195 -4.90 9.69 20.62
N GLY A 196 -4.87 8.77 21.60
CA GLY A 196 -5.40 9.00 22.95
C GLY A 196 -4.69 10.15 23.67
N THR A 197 -3.39 10.32 23.42
CA THR A 197 -2.58 11.40 24.02
C THR A 197 -2.81 12.78 23.39
N LEU A 198 -3.49 12.88 22.25
CA LEU A 198 -3.82 14.16 21.62
C LEU A 198 -5.09 14.84 22.20
N ARG A 199 -5.82 14.16 23.10
CA ARG A 199 -7.08 14.66 23.69
C ARG A 199 -6.93 15.27 25.09
N THR A 200 -5.71 15.42 25.60
CA THR A 200 -5.39 16.01 26.91
C THR A 200 -4.49 17.21 26.74
#